data_AF-A0A2G2ZIE6-F1
#
_entry.id   AF-A0A2G2ZIE6-F1
#
_cell.length_a   1.000
_cell.length_b   1.000
_cell.length_c   1.000
_cell.angle_alpha   90.00
_cell.angle_beta   90.00
_cell.angle_gamma   90.00
#
_symmetry.space_group_name_H-M   'P 1'
#
loop_
_entity.id
_entity.type
_entity.pdbx_description
1 polymer ?
#
loop_
_entity_poly.entity_id
_entity_poly.type
_entity_poly.pdbx_seq_one_letter_code
_entity_poly.pdbx_strand_id
1 'polypeptide(L)'
;MQHIVNFIMVTSSLSYSLFSSFNVTISATQLVLKAHKEAVNSLSGNGSAKLGTVATVVAAANSTALEALKEIEAAMQIAMRNALGAMMNHTPDGPMDDLSIMKETLRVKDEELQNLAKEIRARDSTIKELADKLSETAEAAEAAASAAQTMNEQRKIACAQVDHLKGDSEKQLELSKSKLREFEEKFMTLSKEMDQLIKQRDSAIQEAHLWRSEIAKAREQAVILEGAVVRAEEKVRLMEADTEARIREASQREAATAKEKQELLAYVNMLQAQLTRQHVDMNQVFEKTESCSSSISNLPQTKHVDLSEENVDKACLRVSRAIDHVPPENVVDLAVDQTNHQPIGNGEWSDIQPTESRIADVREVASETERSSLDIPVVVTLPSNTHQDQGHNSHQP
;
A
#
# COMPACT_ATOMS: atom_id res chain seq x y z
N MET A 1 -11.26 8.72 -6.93
CA MET A 1 -11.13 7.77 -5.80
C MET A 1 -12.43 7.02 -5.54
N GLN A 2 -13.54 7.67 -5.17
CA GLN A 2 -14.81 6.99 -4.82
C GLN A 2 -15.39 6.08 -5.92
N HIS A 3 -15.32 6.50 -7.19
CA HIS A 3 -15.82 5.70 -8.32
C HIS A 3 -14.99 4.43 -8.59
N ILE A 4 -13.70 4.45 -8.26
CA ILE A 4 -12.81 3.30 -8.44
C ILE A 4 -13.06 2.26 -7.35
N VAL A 5 -13.29 2.70 -6.11
CA VAL A 5 -13.66 1.83 -4.98
C VAL A 5 -15.01 1.15 -5.23
N ASN A 6 -16.00 1.89 -5.74
CA ASN A 6 -17.30 1.31 -6.09
C ASN A 6 -17.21 0.31 -7.25
N PHE A 7 -16.38 0.58 -8.27
CA PHE A 7 -16.17 -0.36 -9.37
C PHE A 7 -15.53 -1.67 -8.87
N ILE A 8 -14.48 -1.57 -8.04
CA ILE A 8 -13.79 -2.73 -7.46
C ILE A 8 -14.71 -3.55 -6.55
N MET A 9 -15.57 -2.90 -5.75
CA MET A 9 -16.53 -3.62 -4.89
C MET A 9 -17.59 -4.36 -5.72
N VAL A 10 -18.13 -3.73 -6.76
CA VAL A 10 -19.15 -4.36 -7.63
C VAL A 10 -18.56 -5.54 -8.41
N THR A 11 -17.34 -5.41 -8.95
CA THR A 11 -16.68 -6.53 -9.66
C THR A 11 -16.33 -7.67 -8.72
N SER A 12 -15.96 -7.37 -7.47
CA SER A 12 -15.65 -8.38 -6.46
C SER A 12 -16.89 -9.15 -6.01
N SER A 13 -18.01 -8.46 -5.77
CA SER A 13 -19.29 -9.10 -5.43
C SER A 13 -19.84 -9.96 -6.58
N LEU A 14 -19.71 -9.50 -7.83
CA LEU A 14 -20.14 -10.27 -9.00
C LEU A 14 -19.29 -11.53 -9.20
N SER A 15 -17.97 -11.41 -8.96
CA SER A 15 -17.03 -12.54 -9.03
C SER A 15 -17.31 -13.59 -7.94
N TYR A 16 -17.62 -13.15 -6.73
CA TYR A 16 -18.01 -14.04 -5.62
C TYR A 16 -19.33 -14.77 -5.91
N SER A 17 -20.32 -14.08 -6.47
CA SER A 17 -21.61 -14.68 -6.82
C SER A 17 -21.49 -15.72 -7.95
N LEU A 18 -20.66 -15.44 -8.96
CA LEU A 18 -20.36 -16.37 -10.05
C LEU A 18 -19.58 -17.59 -9.55
N PHE A 19 -18.58 -17.39 -8.68
CA PHE A 19 -17.81 -18.48 -8.09
C PHE A 19 -18.65 -19.37 -7.16
N SER A 20 -19.55 -18.77 -6.38
CA SER A 20 -20.50 -19.50 -5.54
C SER A 20 -21.48 -20.33 -6.38
N SER A 21 -22.05 -19.73 -7.43
CA SER A 21 -22.95 -20.44 -8.36
C SER A 21 -22.26 -21.61 -9.06
N PHE A 22 -21.01 -21.41 -9.51
CA PHE A 22 -20.22 -22.46 -10.14
C PHE A 22 -19.88 -23.61 -9.18
N ASN A 23 -19.56 -23.33 -7.92
CA ASN A 23 -19.36 -24.37 -6.90
C ASN A 23 -20.64 -25.16 -6.61
N VAL A 24 -21.80 -24.50 -6.59
CA VAL A 24 -23.10 -25.17 -6.44
C VAL A 24 -23.38 -26.08 -7.65
N THR A 25 -23.10 -25.62 -8.87
CA THR A 25 -23.25 -26.44 -10.09
C THR A 25 -22.31 -27.65 -10.08
N ILE A 26 -21.04 -27.48 -9.69
CA ILE A 26 -20.09 -28.59 -9.58
C ILE A 26 -20.55 -29.62 -8.54
N SER A 27 -20.96 -29.15 -7.36
CA SER A 27 -21.46 -30.01 -6.28
C SER A 27 -22.69 -30.82 -6.72
N ALA A 28 -23.62 -30.19 -7.45
CA ALA A 28 -24.78 -30.86 -8.03
C ALA A 28 -24.38 -31.93 -9.06
N THR A 29 -23.44 -31.64 -9.98
CA THR A 29 -22.94 -32.65 -10.93
C THR A 29 -22.21 -33.80 -10.24
N GLN A 30 -21.46 -33.54 -9.17
CA GLN A 30 -20.81 -34.59 -8.38
C GLN A 30 -21.83 -35.49 -7.67
N LEU A 31 -22.93 -34.91 -7.16
CA LEU A 31 -24.02 -35.66 -6.55
C LEU A 31 -24.72 -36.57 -7.58
N VAL A 32 -24.96 -36.06 -8.80
CA VAL A 32 -25.55 -36.83 -9.91
C VAL A 32 -24.60 -37.95 -10.35
N LEU A 33 -23.31 -37.68 -10.51
CA LEU A 33 -22.30 -38.70 -10.84
C LEU A 33 -22.19 -39.77 -9.75
N LYS A 34 -22.28 -39.38 -8.48
CA LYS A 34 -22.31 -40.31 -7.34
C LYS A 34 -23.57 -41.16 -7.35
N ALA A 35 -24.74 -40.57 -7.59
CA ALA A 35 -26.01 -41.30 -7.73
C ALA A 35 -26.00 -42.24 -8.94
N HIS A 36 -25.44 -41.82 -10.08
CA HIS A 36 -25.25 -42.68 -11.24
C HIS A 36 -24.29 -43.83 -10.95
N LYS A 37 -23.18 -43.57 -10.26
CA LYS A 37 -22.24 -44.61 -9.82
C LYS A 37 -22.87 -45.59 -8.83
N GLU A 38 -23.68 -45.10 -7.90
CA GLU A 38 -24.42 -45.94 -6.94
C GLU A 38 -25.51 -46.75 -7.63
N ALA A 39 -26.23 -46.18 -8.61
CA ALA A 39 -27.20 -46.90 -9.43
C ALA A 39 -26.53 -47.97 -10.32
N VAL A 40 -25.40 -47.63 -10.94
CA VAL A 40 -24.58 -48.57 -11.73
C VAL A 40 -24.00 -49.66 -10.84
N ASN A 41 -23.54 -49.35 -9.62
CA ASN A 41 -23.07 -50.34 -8.67
C ASN A 41 -24.21 -51.21 -8.12
N SER A 42 -25.42 -50.65 -7.95
CA SER A 42 -26.62 -51.40 -7.60
C SER A 42 -27.07 -52.35 -8.73
N LEU A 43 -26.83 -51.99 -9.99
CA LEU A 43 -27.03 -52.85 -11.17
C LEU A 43 -25.89 -53.85 -11.37
N SER A 44 -24.67 -53.49 -11.00
CA SER A 44 -23.43 -54.26 -11.25
C SER A 44 -23.06 -55.20 -10.10
N GLY A 45 -23.66 -55.07 -8.91
CA GLY A 45 -23.34 -55.86 -7.73
C GLY A 45 -24.57 -56.34 -6.99
N ASN A 46 -25.13 -57.49 -7.41
CA ASN A 46 -25.67 -58.54 -6.52
C ASN A 46 -26.40 -59.64 -7.31
N GLY A 47 -25.70 -60.75 -7.59
CA GLY A 47 -26.31 -61.99 -8.06
C GLY A 47 -27.24 -62.67 -7.05
N SER A 48 -27.29 -62.20 -5.79
CA SER A 48 -28.07 -62.83 -4.71
C SER A 48 -29.53 -62.36 -4.63
N ALA A 49 -29.82 -61.06 -4.86
CA ALA A 49 -31.19 -60.54 -4.81
C ALA A 49 -32.03 -61.00 -6.02
N LYS A 50 -31.42 -61.13 -7.21
CA LYS A 50 -32.06 -61.69 -8.40
C LYS A 50 -32.48 -63.14 -8.22
N LEU A 51 -31.73 -63.95 -7.48
CA LEU A 51 -32.08 -65.36 -7.27
C LEU A 51 -33.33 -65.51 -6.39
N GLY A 52 -33.49 -64.65 -5.37
CA GLY A 52 -34.67 -64.63 -4.50
C GLY A 52 -35.94 -64.19 -5.24
N THR A 53 -35.86 -63.15 -6.08
CA THR A 53 -36.98 -62.66 -6.89
C THR A 53 -37.29 -63.61 -8.07
N VAL A 54 -36.29 -64.22 -8.68
CA VAL A 54 -36.50 -65.26 -9.70
C VAL A 54 -37.11 -66.51 -9.06
N ALA A 55 -36.71 -66.91 -7.85
CA ALA A 55 -37.33 -68.04 -7.15
C ALA A 55 -38.80 -67.79 -6.80
N THR A 56 -39.17 -66.57 -6.37
CA THR A 56 -40.59 -66.25 -6.10
C THR A 56 -41.42 -66.12 -7.38
N VAL A 57 -40.86 -65.52 -8.44
CA VAL A 57 -41.53 -65.45 -9.75
C VAL A 57 -41.68 -66.84 -10.38
N VAL A 58 -40.68 -67.71 -10.26
CA VAL A 58 -40.73 -69.11 -10.74
C VAL A 58 -41.70 -69.95 -9.89
N ALA A 59 -41.77 -69.74 -8.57
CA ALA A 59 -42.76 -70.40 -7.73
C ALA A 59 -44.20 -69.96 -8.05
N ALA A 60 -44.41 -68.66 -8.28
CA ALA A 60 -45.70 -68.13 -8.71
C ALA A 60 -46.09 -68.65 -10.10
N ALA A 61 -45.17 -68.62 -11.06
CA ALA A 61 -45.39 -69.16 -12.41
C ALA A 61 -45.69 -70.67 -12.38
N ASN A 62 -44.98 -71.46 -11.57
CA ASN A 62 -45.26 -72.88 -11.39
C ASN A 62 -46.61 -73.13 -10.71
N SER A 63 -47.02 -72.30 -9.75
CA SER A 63 -48.35 -72.39 -9.14
C SER A 63 -49.45 -72.07 -10.15
N THR A 64 -49.27 -71.05 -10.99
CA THR A 64 -50.22 -70.69 -12.05
C THR A 64 -50.27 -71.76 -13.14
N ALA A 65 -49.12 -72.35 -13.51
CA ALA A 65 -49.07 -73.45 -14.46
C ALA A 65 -49.74 -74.72 -13.91
N LEU A 66 -49.61 -75.01 -12.61
CA LEU A 66 -50.25 -76.15 -11.96
C LEU A 66 -51.77 -75.96 -11.83
N GLU A 67 -52.24 -74.76 -11.54
CA GLU A 67 -53.69 -74.44 -11.58
C GLU A 67 -54.24 -74.49 -13.00
N ALA A 68 -53.52 -73.97 -13.99
CA ALA A 68 -53.90 -74.11 -15.40
C ALA A 68 -53.94 -75.58 -15.84
N LEU A 69 -53.04 -76.44 -15.33
CA LEU A 69 -53.08 -77.87 -15.59
C LEU A 69 -54.32 -78.53 -14.99
N LYS A 70 -54.73 -78.16 -13.76
CA LYS A 70 -55.97 -78.65 -13.14
C LYS A 70 -57.21 -78.19 -13.91
N GLU A 71 -57.23 -76.95 -14.40
CA GLU A 71 -58.32 -76.45 -15.24
C GLU A 71 -58.39 -77.18 -16.58
N ILE A 72 -57.24 -77.47 -17.20
CA ILE A 72 -57.17 -78.27 -18.43
C ILE A 72 -57.64 -79.72 -18.15
N GLU A 73 -57.23 -80.33 -17.06
CA GLU A 73 -57.66 -81.68 -16.68
C GLU A 73 -59.16 -81.74 -16.37
N ALA A 74 -59.70 -80.72 -15.69
CA ALA A 74 -61.13 -80.58 -15.43
C ALA A 74 -61.91 -80.37 -16.75
N ALA A 75 -61.41 -79.52 -17.64
CA ALA A 75 -61.99 -79.32 -18.98
C ALA A 75 -61.92 -80.61 -19.81
N MET A 76 -60.84 -81.38 -19.72
CA MET A 76 -60.68 -82.67 -20.38
C MET A 76 -61.63 -83.73 -19.83
N GLN A 77 -61.85 -83.78 -18.52
CA GLN A 77 -62.85 -84.65 -17.88
C GLN A 77 -64.28 -84.27 -18.29
N ILE A 78 -64.57 -82.98 -18.42
CA ILE A 78 -65.86 -82.49 -18.95
C ILE A 78 -66.01 -82.85 -20.42
N ALA A 79 -64.96 -82.66 -21.24
CA ALA A 79 -64.96 -83.07 -22.64
C ALA A 79 -65.10 -84.58 -22.81
N MET A 80 -64.47 -85.39 -21.96
CA MET A 80 -64.59 -86.85 -21.96
C MET A 80 -65.97 -87.30 -21.50
N ARG A 81 -66.57 -86.64 -20.49
CA ARG A 81 -67.96 -86.88 -20.07
C ARG A 81 -68.96 -86.47 -21.14
N ASN A 82 -68.70 -85.37 -21.85
CA ASN A 82 -69.52 -84.92 -22.98
C ASN A 82 -69.35 -85.84 -24.21
N ALA A 83 -68.14 -86.36 -24.47
CA ALA A 83 -67.89 -87.33 -25.52
C ALA A 83 -68.51 -88.70 -25.22
N LEU A 84 -68.44 -89.20 -23.97
CA LEU A 84 -69.17 -90.39 -23.54
C LEU A 84 -70.69 -90.18 -23.56
N GLY A 85 -71.15 -88.98 -23.18
CA GLY A 85 -72.56 -88.58 -23.26
C GLY A 85 -73.06 -88.48 -24.71
N ALA A 86 -72.20 -88.09 -25.65
CA ALA A 86 -72.51 -88.07 -27.08
C ALA A 86 -72.46 -89.48 -27.70
N MET A 87 -71.56 -90.36 -27.25
CA MET A 87 -71.51 -91.77 -27.69
C MET A 87 -72.72 -92.60 -27.24
N MET A 88 -73.39 -92.22 -26.14
CA MET A 88 -74.57 -92.94 -25.64
C MET A 88 -75.88 -92.55 -26.34
N ASN A 89 -75.85 -91.65 -27.32
CA ASN A 89 -77.01 -91.20 -28.10
C ASN A 89 -77.03 -91.67 -29.57
N HIS A 90 -76.12 -92.55 -29.99
CA HIS A 90 -76.25 -93.20 -31.29
C HIS A 90 -76.88 -94.58 -31.14
N THR A 91 -78.16 -94.66 -31.51
CA THR A 91 -78.85 -95.89 -31.86
C THR A 91 -78.09 -96.60 -32.99
N PRO A 92 -77.87 -97.93 -32.92
CA PRO A 92 -77.15 -98.66 -33.95
C PRO A 92 -78.09 -98.87 -35.12
N ASP A 93 -78.08 -97.94 -36.07
CA ASP A 93 -78.97 -98.02 -37.23
C ASP A 93 -78.23 -98.63 -38.41
N GLY A 94 -78.56 -99.90 -38.66
CA GLY A 94 -78.49 -100.55 -39.97
C GLY A 94 -77.11 -100.72 -40.63
N PRO A 95 -77.01 -101.59 -41.66
CA PRO A 95 -75.82 -101.63 -42.50
C PRO A 95 -75.70 -100.28 -43.22
N MET A 96 -74.65 -99.53 -42.91
CA MET A 96 -74.39 -98.19 -43.41
C MET A 96 -74.32 -98.22 -44.96
N ASP A 97 -75.33 -97.63 -45.61
CA ASP A 97 -75.44 -97.57 -47.07
C ASP A 97 -74.29 -96.71 -47.64
N ASP A 98 -73.55 -97.23 -48.63
CA ASP A 98 -72.35 -96.58 -49.20
C ASP A 98 -72.64 -95.16 -49.72
N LEU A 99 -73.88 -94.91 -50.17
CA LEU A 99 -74.35 -93.59 -50.58
C LEU A 99 -74.40 -92.58 -49.43
N SER A 100 -74.78 -93.03 -48.22
CA SER A 100 -74.82 -92.19 -47.02
C SER A 100 -73.40 -91.87 -46.52
N ILE A 101 -72.47 -92.84 -46.60
CA ILE A 101 -71.05 -92.64 -46.28
C ILE A 101 -70.44 -91.59 -47.21
N MET A 102 -70.68 -91.69 -48.52
CA MET A 102 -70.16 -90.75 -49.51
C MET A 102 -70.71 -89.32 -49.29
N LYS A 103 -72.01 -89.19 -48.98
CA LYS A 103 -72.64 -87.89 -48.75
C LYS A 103 -72.08 -87.20 -47.49
N GLU A 104 -71.92 -87.95 -46.40
CA GLU A 104 -71.33 -87.39 -45.17
C GLU A 104 -69.85 -87.05 -45.37
N THR A 105 -69.10 -87.87 -46.10
CA THR A 105 -67.69 -87.58 -46.44
C THR A 105 -67.57 -86.29 -47.26
N LEU A 106 -68.43 -86.08 -48.26
CA LEU A 106 -68.46 -84.84 -49.03
C LEU A 106 -68.85 -83.63 -48.17
N ARG A 107 -69.79 -83.79 -47.23
CA ARG A 107 -70.18 -82.73 -46.28
C ARG A 107 -69.01 -82.32 -45.39
N VAL A 108 -68.32 -83.30 -44.79
CA VAL A 108 -67.13 -83.07 -43.96
C VAL A 108 -66.02 -82.41 -44.77
N LYS A 109 -65.79 -82.83 -46.02
CA LYS A 109 -64.79 -82.21 -46.90
C LYS A 109 -65.13 -80.77 -47.25
N ASP A 110 -66.40 -80.45 -47.51
CA ASP A 110 -66.83 -79.07 -47.74
C ASP A 110 -66.64 -78.20 -46.49
N GLU A 111 -66.95 -78.73 -45.30
CA GLU A 111 -66.72 -78.06 -44.02
C GLU A 111 -65.22 -77.84 -43.73
N GLU A 112 -64.36 -78.83 -44.00
CA GLU A 112 -62.89 -78.71 -43.93
C GLU A 112 -62.37 -77.62 -44.88
N LEU A 113 -62.85 -77.59 -46.12
CA LEU A 113 -62.47 -76.56 -47.10
C LEU A 113 -62.93 -75.16 -46.67
N GLN A 114 -64.15 -75.03 -46.14
CA GLN A 114 -64.66 -73.77 -45.62
C GLN A 114 -63.87 -73.29 -44.39
N ASN A 115 -63.50 -74.20 -43.49
CA ASN A 115 -62.66 -73.89 -42.33
C ASN A 115 -61.24 -73.49 -42.74
N LEU A 116 -60.63 -74.20 -43.68
CA LEU A 116 -59.32 -73.85 -44.23
C LEU A 116 -59.35 -72.46 -44.89
N ALA A 117 -60.41 -72.13 -45.65
CA ALA A 117 -60.57 -70.82 -46.25
C ALA A 117 -60.72 -69.70 -45.22
N LYS A 118 -61.41 -69.94 -44.09
CA LYS A 118 -61.49 -68.99 -42.97
C LYS A 118 -60.12 -68.80 -42.31
N GLU A 119 -59.38 -69.87 -42.09
CA GLU A 119 -58.05 -69.82 -41.48
C GLU A 119 -57.04 -69.08 -42.37
N ILE A 120 -57.06 -69.32 -43.69
CA ILE A 120 -56.24 -68.58 -44.65
C ILE A 120 -56.52 -67.08 -44.55
N ARG A 121 -57.79 -66.65 -44.57
CA ARG A 121 -58.14 -65.22 -44.43
C ARG A 121 -57.69 -64.63 -43.09
N ALA A 122 -57.80 -65.39 -42.01
CA ALA A 122 -57.31 -64.94 -40.70
C ALA A 122 -55.78 -64.75 -40.72
N ARG A 123 -55.04 -65.69 -41.31
CA ARG A 123 -53.59 -65.58 -41.51
C ARG A 123 -53.22 -64.39 -42.39
N ASP A 124 -53.95 -64.15 -43.49
CA ASP A 124 -53.73 -62.99 -44.36
C ASP A 124 -53.94 -61.67 -43.61
N SER A 125 -54.96 -61.60 -42.74
CA SER A 125 -55.19 -60.45 -41.87
C SER A 125 -54.02 -60.22 -40.90
N THR A 126 -53.52 -61.28 -40.27
CA THR A 126 -52.36 -61.21 -39.37
C THR A 126 -51.08 -60.81 -40.12
N ILE A 127 -50.86 -61.36 -41.32
CA ILE A 127 -49.72 -61.00 -42.17
C ILE A 127 -49.76 -59.52 -42.53
N LYS A 128 -50.95 -59.00 -42.88
CA LYS A 128 -51.13 -57.58 -43.17
C LYS A 128 -50.82 -56.70 -41.95
N GLU A 129 -51.36 -57.05 -40.78
CA GLU A 129 -51.06 -56.31 -39.54
C GLU A 129 -49.56 -56.33 -39.19
N LEU A 130 -48.90 -57.47 -39.38
CA LEU A 130 -47.44 -57.57 -39.19
C LEU A 130 -46.67 -56.72 -40.20
N ALA A 131 -47.10 -56.70 -41.47
CA ALA A 131 -46.48 -55.85 -42.49
C ALA A 131 -46.63 -54.36 -42.15
N ASP A 132 -47.81 -53.94 -41.70
CA ASP A 132 -48.07 -52.55 -41.28
C ASP A 132 -47.17 -52.17 -40.08
N LYS A 133 -47.08 -53.02 -39.05
CA LYS A 133 -46.19 -52.78 -37.89
C LYS A 133 -44.70 -52.75 -38.26
N LEU A 134 -44.28 -53.58 -39.19
CA LEU A 134 -42.89 -53.57 -39.68
C LEU A 134 -42.59 -52.29 -40.46
N SER A 135 -43.56 -51.79 -41.24
CA SER A 135 -43.45 -50.50 -41.93
C SER A 135 -43.32 -49.35 -40.93
N GLU A 136 -44.20 -49.29 -39.92
CA GLU A 136 -44.14 -48.27 -38.86
C GLU A 136 -42.81 -48.33 -38.09
N THR A 137 -42.30 -49.53 -37.81
CA THR A 137 -41.00 -49.71 -37.13
C THR A 137 -39.85 -49.24 -38.01
N ALA A 138 -39.90 -49.48 -39.32
CA ALA A 138 -38.89 -49.03 -40.27
C ALA A 138 -38.88 -47.49 -40.38
N GLU A 139 -40.05 -46.87 -40.49
CA GLU A 139 -40.19 -45.40 -40.51
C GLU A 139 -39.69 -44.76 -39.20
N ALA A 140 -40.03 -45.34 -38.04
CA ALA A 140 -39.54 -44.87 -36.75
C ALA A 140 -38.00 -45.01 -36.63
N ALA A 141 -37.42 -46.11 -37.14
CA ALA A 141 -35.99 -46.31 -37.16
C ALA A 141 -35.27 -45.31 -38.07
N GLU A 142 -35.83 -45.01 -39.25
CA GLU A 142 -35.29 -44.00 -40.16
C GLU A 142 -35.36 -42.59 -39.56
N ALA A 143 -36.48 -42.24 -38.92
CA ALA A 143 -36.63 -40.97 -38.21
C ALA A 143 -35.62 -40.84 -37.06
N ALA A 144 -35.41 -41.91 -36.28
CA ALA A 144 -34.42 -41.94 -35.21
C ALA A 144 -32.98 -41.81 -35.74
N ALA A 145 -32.64 -42.50 -36.85
CA ALA A 145 -31.34 -42.39 -37.48
C ALA A 145 -31.07 -40.97 -38.02
N SER A 146 -32.07 -40.36 -38.66
CA SER A 146 -31.99 -38.98 -39.18
C SER A 146 -31.83 -37.96 -38.05
N ALA A 147 -32.55 -38.13 -36.94
CA ALA A 147 -32.41 -37.30 -35.75
C ALA A 147 -31.01 -37.45 -35.12
N ALA A 148 -30.51 -38.69 -34.98
CA ALA A 148 -29.18 -38.96 -34.44
C ALA A 148 -28.07 -38.35 -35.32
N GLN A 149 -28.20 -38.42 -36.65
CA GLN A 149 -27.27 -37.78 -37.58
C GLN A 149 -27.26 -36.26 -37.41
N THR A 150 -28.44 -35.64 -37.34
CA THR A 150 -28.58 -34.19 -37.15
C THR A 150 -27.94 -33.73 -35.83
N MET A 151 -28.21 -34.44 -34.72
CA MET A 151 -27.59 -34.16 -33.43
C MET A 151 -26.07 -34.32 -33.47
N ASN A 152 -25.57 -35.34 -34.15
CA ASN A 152 -24.13 -35.56 -34.29
C ASN A 152 -23.45 -34.41 -35.05
N GLU A 153 -24.09 -33.86 -36.07
CA GLU A 153 -23.55 -32.71 -36.81
C GLU A 153 -23.53 -31.45 -35.95
N GLN A 154 -24.61 -31.17 -35.20
CA GLN A 154 -24.62 -30.07 -34.23
C GLN A 154 -23.55 -30.24 -33.14
N ARG A 155 -23.34 -31.47 -32.66
CA ARG A 155 -22.27 -31.78 -31.71
C ARG A 155 -20.89 -31.47 -32.29
N LYS A 156 -20.61 -31.80 -33.55
CA LYS A 156 -19.33 -31.48 -34.18
C LYS A 156 -19.10 -29.97 -34.29
N ILE A 157 -20.14 -29.22 -34.70
CA ILE A 157 -20.07 -27.75 -34.78
C ILE A 157 -19.79 -27.16 -33.39
N ALA A 158 -20.52 -27.61 -32.37
CA ALA A 158 -20.30 -27.17 -30.99
C ALA A 158 -18.90 -27.51 -30.47
N CYS A 159 -18.38 -28.71 -30.75
CA CYS A 159 -17.00 -29.07 -30.40
C CYS A 159 -15.97 -28.14 -31.07
N ALA A 160 -16.13 -27.85 -32.37
CA ALA A 160 -15.24 -26.93 -33.07
C ALA A 160 -15.26 -25.51 -32.48
N GLN A 161 -16.43 -25.02 -32.06
CA GLN A 161 -16.56 -23.73 -31.38
C GLN A 161 -15.88 -23.73 -30.00
N VAL A 162 -16.02 -24.82 -29.23
CA VAL A 162 -15.35 -24.97 -27.94
C VAL A 162 -13.83 -24.96 -28.11
N ASP A 163 -13.30 -25.69 -29.10
CA ASP A 163 -11.86 -25.72 -29.39
C ASP A 163 -11.33 -24.34 -29.81
N HIS A 164 -12.10 -23.61 -30.63
CA HIS A 164 -11.76 -22.24 -31.01
C HIS A 164 -11.73 -21.30 -29.79
N LEU A 165 -12.79 -21.30 -28.97
CA LEU A 165 -12.88 -20.48 -27.75
C LEU A 165 -11.76 -20.82 -26.77
N LYS A 166 -11.42 -22.10 -26.63
CA LYS A 166 -10.30 -22.55 -25.81
C LYS A 166 -9.00 -21.95 -26.32
N GLY A 167 -8.70 -22.07 -27.61
CA GLY A 167 -7.49 -21.50 -28.20
C GLY A 167 -7.38 -19.98 -28.02
N ASP A 168 -8.47 -19.24 -28.18
CA ASP A 168 -8.46 -17.79 -27.95
C ASP A 168 -8.30 -17.42 -26.48
N SER A 169 -8.93 -18.17 -25.57
CA SER A 169 -8.75 -17.99 -24.12
C SER A 169 -7.31 -18.25 -23.68
N GLU A 170 -6.66 -19.26 -24.25
CA GLU A 170 -5.24 -19.58 -24.00
C GLU A 170 -4.31 -18.47 -24.50
N LYS A 171 -4.57 -17.93 -25.70
CA LYS A 171 -3.80 -16.77 -26.22
C LYS A 171 -3.96 -15.54 -25.31
N GLN A 172 -5.18 -15.25 -24.88
CA GLN A 172 -5.44 -14.12 -23.97
C GLN A 172 -4.76 -14.31 -22.62
N LEU A 173 -4.77 -15.53 -22.08
CA LEU A 173 -4.06 -15.88 -20.86
C LEU A 173 -2.55 -15.65 -21.01
N GLU A 174 -1.93 -16.13 -22.08
CA GLU A 174 -0.49 -15.95 -22.31
C GLU A 174 -0.10 -14.47 -22.51
N LEU A 175 -0.93 -13.68 -23.20
CA LEU A 175 -0.76 -12.22 -23.31
C LEU A 175 -0.84 -11.52 -21.95
N SER A 176 -1.81 -11.90 -21.12
CA SER A 176 -1.95 -11.33 -19.78
C SER A 176 -0.75 -11.67 -18.88
N LYS A 177 -0.24 -12.90 -19.00
CA LYS A 177 0.92 -13.40 -18.26
C LYS A 177 2.22 -12.74 -18.71
N SER A 178 2.41 -12.49 -20.01
CA SER A 178 3.56 -11.72 -20.49
C SER A 178 3.53 -10.28 -19.98
N LYS A 179 2.35 -9.64 -20.00
CA LYS A 179 2.18 -8.27 -19.49
C LYS A 179 2.39 -8.18 -17.97
N LEU A 180 1.96 -9.20 -17.22
CA LEU A 180 2.21 -9.29 -15.78
C LEU A 180 3.72 -9.37 -15.50
N ARG A 181 4.45 -10.21 -16.23
CA ARG A 181 5.92 -10.30 -16.10
C ARG A 181 6.62 -8.98 -16.41
N GLU A 182 6.17 -8.25 -17.44
CA GLU A 182 6.71 -6.92 -17.77
C GLU A 182 6.50 -5.92 -16.62
N PHE A 183 5.31 -5.91 -16.02
CA PHE A 183 5.04 -5.04 -14.87
C PHE A 183 5.79 -5.47 -13.61
N GLU A 184 5.97 -6.77 -13.38
CA GLU A 184 6.79 -7.30 -12.29
C GLU A 184 8.25 -6.83 -12.42
N GLU A 185 8.83 -6.89 -13.62
CA GLU A 185 10.17 -6.38 -13.88
C GLU A 185 10.29 -4.88 -13.60
N LYS A 186 9.34 -4.07 -14.10
CA LYS A 186 9.28 -2.62 -13.81
C LYS A 186 9.13 -2.34 -12.31
N PHE A 187 8.34 -3.14 -11.60
CA PHE A 187 8.20 -3.01 -10.16
C PHE A 187 9.51 -3.32 -9.45
N MET A 188 10.23 -4.37 -9.88
CA MET A 188 11.54 -4.72 -9.33
C MET A 188 12.59 -3.64 -9.56
N THR A 189 12.58 -2.95 -10.71
CA THR A 189 13.49 -1.81 -10.95
C THR A 189 13.13 -0.61 -10.07
N LEU A 190 11.86 -0.23 -10.01
CA LEU A 190 11.39 0.86 -9.17
C LEU A 190 11.64 0.62 -7.68
N SER A 191 11.48 -0.62 -7.22
CA SER A 191 11.77 -1.01 -5.85
C SER A 191 13.25 -0.78 -5.50
N LYS A 192 14.18 -1.17 -6.40
CA LYS A 192 15.62 -0.90 -6.23
C LYS A 192 15.96 0.59 -6.24
N GLU A 193 15.31 1.37 -7.10
CA GLU A 193 15.49 2.83 -7.15
C GLU A 193 15.00 3.47 -5.84
N MET A 194 13.85 3.05 -5.33
CA MET A 194 13.32 3.51 -4.04
C MET A 194 14.28 3.23 -2.89
N ASP A 195 14.86 2.02 -2.83
CA ASP A 195 15.86 1.66 -1.81
C ASP A 195 17.13 2.53 -1.91
N GLN A 196 17.57 2.87 -3.12
CA GLN A 196 18.70 3.77 -3.33
C GLN A 196 18.38 5.19 -2.86
N LEU A 197 17.20 5.71 -3.19
CA LEU A 197 16.76 7.03 -2.75
C LEU A 197 16.61 7.10 -1.23
N ILE A 198 16.14 6.04 -0.59
CA ILE A 198 16.09 5.91 0.88
C ILE A 198 17.50 6.04 1.47
N LYS A 199 18.49 5.32 0.93
CA LYS A 199 19.88 5.41 1.39
C LYS A 199 20.45 6.83 1.21
N GLN A 200 20.22 7.45 0.05
CA GLN A 200 20.68 8.81 -0.21
C GLN A 200 20.06 9.83 0.75
N ARG A 201 18.74 9.73 0.98
CA ARG A 201 18.02 10.55 1.95
C ARG A 201 18.62 10.39 3.34
N ASP A 202 18.86 9.16 3.78
CA ASP A 202 19.38 8.88 5.13
C ASP A 202 20.82 9.41 5.30
N SER A 203 21.67 9.28 4.29
CA SER A 203 23.01 9.90 4.29
C SER A 203 22.95 11.42 4.34
N ALA A 204 22.07 12.06 3.55
CA ALA A 204 21.90 13.52 3.58
C ALA A 204 21.37 14.02 4.93
N ILE A 205 20.47 13.26 5.57
CA ILE A 205 19.97 13.56 6.91
C ILE A 205 21.11 13.49 7.94
N GLN A 206 21.93 12.42 7.91
CA GLN A 206 23.08 12.26 8.79
C GLN A 206 24.08 13.42 8.63
N GLU A 207 24.40 13.80 7.40
CA GLU A 207 25.29 14.91 7.11
C GLU A 207 24.72 16.25 7.62
N ALA A 208 23.42 16.49 7.39
CA ALA A 208 22.76 17.69 7.90
C ALA A 208 22.79 17.76 9.44
N HIS A 209 22.66 16.62 10.13
CA HIS A 209 22.81 16.59 11.59
C HIS A 209 24.24 16.90 12.05
N LEU A 210 25.25 16.39 11.34
CA LEU A 210 26.65 16.72 11.60
C LEU A 210 26.89 18.22 11.48
N TRP A 211 26.48 18.83 10.36
CA TRP A 211 26.64 20.27 10.15
C TRP A 211 25.89 21.12 11.17
N ARG A 212 24.69 20.70 11.59
CA ARG A 212 23.96 21.38 12.68
C ARG A 212 24.74 21.33 14.00
N SER A 213 25.37 20.20 14.33
CA SER A 213 26.21 20.08 15.52
C SER A 213 27.43 20.99 15.47
N GLU A 214 28.14 21.00 14.33
CA GLU A 214 29.32 21.85 14.14
C GLU A 214 28.97 23.35 14.19
N ILE A 215 27.86 23.76 13.58
CA ILE A 215 27.36 25.13 13.68
C ILE A 215 27.03 25.50 15.13
N ALA A 216 26.43 24.59 15.90
CA ALA A 216 26.14 24.84 17.31
C ALA A 216 27.42 25.06 18.13
N LYS A 217 28.43 24.21 17.94
CA LYS A 217 29.76 24.36 18.58
C LYS A 217 30.42 25.69 18.20
N ALA A 218 30.41 26.05 16.92
CA ALA A 218 31.00 27.31 16.45
C ALA A 218 30.30 28.54 17.05
N ARG A 219 28.97 28.51 17.18
CA ARG A 219 28.19 29.57 17.82
C ARG A 219 28.52 29.70 19.31
N GLU A 220 28.63 28.58 20.03
CA GLU A 220 29.04 28.58 21.43
C GLU A 220 30.43 29.20 21.61
N GLN A 221 31.40 28.81 20.77
CA GLN A 221 32.75 29.39 20.80
C GLN A 221 32.75 30.90 20.49
N ALA A 222 31.92 31.35 19.53
CA ALA A 222 31.78 32.77 19.22
C ALA A 222 31.29 33.58 20.43
N VAL A 223 30.28 33.10 21.16
CA VAL A 223 29.77 33.74 22.39
C VAL A 223 30.83 33.80 23.49
N ILE A 224 31.62 32.72 23.66
CA ILE A 224 32.72 32.70 24.63
C ILE A 224 33.79 33.74 24.30
N LEU A 225 34.19 33.83 23.02
CA LEU A 225 35.17 34.79 22.54
C LEU A 225 34.66 36.23 22.63
N GLU A 226 33.41 36.50 22.27
CA GLU A 226 32.77 37.80 22.44
C GLU A 226 32.79 38.25 23.90
N GLY A 227 32.41 37.36 24.83
CA GLY A 227 32.53 37.62 26.26
C GLY A 227 33.97 37.89 26.72
N ALA A 228 34.96 37.23 26.13
CA ALA A 228 36.38 37.49 26.42
C ALA A 228 36.85 38.85 25.90
N VAL A 229 36.41 39.25 24.70
CA VAL A 229 36.70 40.57 24.11
C VAL A 229 36.10 41.66 24.97
N VAL A 230 34.81 41.58 25.35
CA VAL A 230 34.16 42.57 26.22
C VAL A 230 34.90 42.73 27.55
N ARG A 231 35.35 41.63 28.17
CA ARG A 231 36.15 41.69 29.40
C ARG A 231 37.53 42.31 29.18
N ALA A 232 38.16 42.09 28.03
CA ALA A 232 39.45 42.69 27.71
C ALA A 232 39.32 44.19 27.42
N GLU A 233 38.29 44.60 26.66
CA GLU A 233 37.95 45.99 26.38
C GLU A 233 37.67 46.76 27.67
N GLU A 234 36.90 46.19 28.60
CA GLU A 234 36.64 46.84 29.89
C GLU A 234 37.91 47.02 30.72
N LYS A 235 38.82 46.04 30.72
CA LYS A 235 40.13 46.19 31.38
C LYS A 235 40.96 47.32 30.75
N VAL A 236 40.93 47.45 29.42
CA VAL A 236 41.62 48.55 28.72
C VAL A 236 41.02 49.90 29.13
N ARG A 237 39.69 50.04 29.12
CA ARG A 237 39.01 51.28 29.57
C ARG A 237 39.38 51.68 31.00
N LEU A 238 39.43 50.71 31.91
CA LEU A 238 39.83 50.96 33.30
C LEU A 238 41.28 51.43 33.41
N MET A 239 42.21 50.81 32.66
CA MET A 239 43.62 51.24 32.64
C MET A 239 43.78 52.62 31.99
N GLU A 240 43.07 52.89 30.89
CA GLU A 240 43.06 54.20 30.24
C GLU A 240 42.57 55.28 31.21
N ALA A 241 41.44 55.04 31.90
CA ALA A 241 40.92 55.96 32.91
C ALA A 241 41.88 56.20 34.09
N ASP A 242 42.56 55.15 34.58
CA ASP A 242 43.60 55.27 35.62
C ASP A 242 44.79 56.11 35.13
N THR A 243 45.30 55.82 33.92
CA THR A 243 46.42 56.58 33.35
C THR A 243 46.06 58.04 33.09
N GLU A 244 44.84 58.31 32.60
CA GLU A 244 44.34 59.66 32.37
C GLU A 244 44.14 60.42 33.69
N ALA A 245 43.69 59.74 34.76
CA ALA A 245 43.61 60.33 36.10
C ALA A 245 45.01 60.74 36.63
N ARG A 246 46.01 59.87 36.47
CA ARG A 246 47.41 60.17 36.86
C ARG A 246 48.00 61.33 36.06
N ILE A 247 47.72 61.40 34.76
CA ILE A 247 48.16 62.52 33.91
C ILE A 247 47.49 63.82 34.37
N ARG A 248 46.18 63.82 34.64
CA ARG A 248 45.46 64.99 35.16
C ARG A 248 46.03 65.45 36.50
N GLU A 249 46.29 64.53 37.41
CA GLU A 249 46.89 64.84 38.70
C GLU A 249 48.31 65.44 38.54
N ALA A 250 49.14 64.85 37.67
CA ALA A 250 50.46 65.38 37.36
C ALA A 250 50.41 66.79 36.75
N SER A 251 49.49 67.03 35.81
CA SER A 251 49.27 68.34 35.19
C SER A 251 48.78 69.39 36.20
N GLN A 252 47.88 69.02 37.11
CA GLN A 252 47.43 69.91 38.19
C GLN A 252 48.59 70.25 39.16
N ARG A 253 49.42 69.27 39.52
CA ARG A 253 50.63 69.50 40.33
C ARG A 253 51.61 70.43 39.60
N GLU A 254 51.87 70.21 38.32
CA GLU A 254 52.72 71.09 37.51
C GLU A 254 52.18 72.53 37.49
N ALA A 255 50.88 72.71 37.22
CA ALA A 255 50.24 74.02 37.22
C ALA A 255 50.34 74.74 38.58
N ALA A 256 50.17 73.99 39.69
CA ALA A 256 50.36 74.53 41.03
C ALA A 256 51.80 75.00 41.28
N THR A 257 52.80 74.18 40.90
CA THR A 257 54.22 74.56 41.02
C THR A 257 54.60 75.74 40.13
N ALA A 258 54.01 75.84 38.92
CA ALA A 258 54.22 76.97 38.03
C ALA A 258 53.63 78.27 38.60
N LYS A 259 52.46 78.18 39.24
CA LYS A 259 51.84 79.31 39.94
C LYS A 259 52.69 79.75 41.14
N GLU A 260 53.14 78.81 41.97
CA GLU A 260 54.05 79.09 43.09
C GLU A 260 55.35 79.76 42.60
N LYS A 261 55.96 79.24 41.52
CA LYS A 261 57.11 79.87 40.86
C LYS A 261 56.82 81.29 40.39
N GLN A 262 55.64 81.55 39.82
CA GLN A 262 55.24 82.89 39.38
C GLN A 262 55.05 83.84 40.56
N GLU A 263 54.44 83.39 41.66
CA GLU A 263 54.28 84.15 42.90
C GLU A 263 55.66 84.47 43.52
N LEU A 264 56.57 83.50 43.56
CA LEU A 264 57.95 83.69 44.01
C LEU A 264 58.71 84.68 43.12
N LEU A 265 58.58 84.58 41.79
CA LEU A 265 59.18 85.55 40.87
C LEU A 265 58.63 86.97 41.09
N ALA A 266 57.33 87.12 41.32
CA ALA A 266 56.71 88.41 41.64
C ALA A 266 57.26 88.97 42.96
N TYR A 267 57.44 88.12 43.97
CA TYR A 267 58.04 88.49 45.25
C TYR A 267 59.50 88.95 45.09
N VAL A 268 60.32 88.21 44.34
CA VAL A 268 61.70 88.58 44.01
C VAL A 268 61.74 89.93 43.28
N ASN A 269 60.87 90.16 42.29
CA ASN A 269 60.79 91.43 41.59
C ASN A 269 60.42 92.59 42.53
N MET A 270 59.51 92.37 43.48
CA MET A 270 59.15 93.37 44.49
C MET A 270 60.32 93.71 45.41
N LEU A 271 61.04 92.70 45.90
CA LEU A 271 62.27 92.89 46.69
C LEU A 271 63.34 93.64 45.89
N GLN A 272 63.54 93.28 44.62
CA GLN A 272 64.48 93.96 43.75
C GLN A 272 64.10 95.44 43.54
N ALA A 273 62.81 95.74 43.35
CA ALA A 273 62.31 97.11 43.26
C ALA A 273 62.41 97.90 44.59
N GLN A 274 62.27 97.24 45.74
CA GLN A 274 62.56 97.85 47.04
C GLN A 274 64.05 98.19 47.17
N LEU A 275 64.94 97.27 46.77
CA LEU A 275 66.38 97.49 46.80
C LEU A 275 66.80 98.64 45.87
N THR A 276 66.25 98.71 44.64
CA THR A 276 66.50 99.83 43.72
C THR A 276 65.99 101.16 44.29
N ARG A 277 64.80 101.19 44.91
CA ARG A 277 64.29 102.41 45.59
C ARG A 277 65.16 102.83 46.76
N GLN A 278 65.61 101.91 47.60
CA GLN A 278 66.57 102.22 48.67
C GLN A 278 67.89 102.75 48.12
N HIS A 279 68.40 102.19 47.01
CA HIS A 279 69.59 102.71 46.35
C HIS A 279 69.37 104.12 45.79
N VAL A 280 68.20 104.42 45.22
CA VAL A 280 67.85 105.77 44.73
C VAL A 280 67.61 106.76 45.88
N ASP A 281 66.97 106.36 46.97
CA ASP A 281 66.80 107.18 48.19
C ASP A 281 68.15 107.44 48.88
N MET A 282 69.02 106.42 48.94
CA MET A 282 70.40 106.58 49.41
C MET A 282 71.18 107.56 48.53
N ASN A 283 70.91 107.58 47.22
CA ASN A 283 71.50 108.55 46.30
C ASN A 283 70.86 109.96 46.43
N GLN A 284 69.57 110.11 46.75
CA GLN A 284 68.94 111.42 47.03
C GLN A 284 69.39 112.03 48.37
N VAL A 285 69.73 111.22 49.37
CA VAL A 285 70.39 111.70 50.61
C VAL A 285 71.85 112.12 50.35
N PHE A 286 72.43 111.71 49.23
CA PHE A 286 73.83 111.99 48.85
C PHE A 286 73.98 113.08 47.77
N GLU A 287 72.91 113.80 47.42
CA GLU A 287 72.97 114.94 46.49
C GLU A 287 73.23 116.26 47.25
N LYS A 288 74.41 116.32 47.88
CA LYS A 288 75.19 117.54 48.04
C LYS A 288 76.63 117.21 47.62
N THR A 289 76.92 117.55 46.36
CA THR A 289 78.24 117.55 45.68
C THR A 289 78.52 116.36 44.73
N GLU A 290 77.82 116.39 43.58
CA GLU A 290 78.33 116.31 42.19
C GLU A 290 79.88 116.36 41.99
N SER A 291 80.54 115.77 40.97
CA SER A 291 80.14 115.09 39.72
C SER A 291 81.38 114.52 38.99
N CYS A 292 81.16 113.48 38.16
CA CYS A 292 81.82 113.03 36.90
C CYS A 292 83.34 112.71 36.82
N SER A 293 83.81 111.72 36.05
CA SER A 293 83.32 111.23 34.75
C SER A 293 83.68 109.76 34.44
N SER A 294 82.99 109.24 33.42
CA SER A 294 82.93 107.88 32.90
C SER A 294 83.54 107.77 31.49
N SER A 295 83.90 106.56 31.07
CA SER A 295 83.53 106.00 29.74
C SER A 295 84.01 104.55 29.50
N ILE A 296 83.05 103.68 29.13
CA ILE A 296 83.05 102.76 27.93
C ILE A 296 84.02 101.53 28.01
N SER A 297 83.65 100.25 27.80
CA SER A 297 82.44 99.58 27.31
C SER A 297 82.62 98.04 27.22
N ASN A 298 81.48 97.34 27.11
CA ASN A 298 81.18 96.12 26.31
C ASN A 298 81.42 94.68 26.83
N LEU A 299 80.29 93.94 26.84
CA LEU A 299 79.99 92.49 26.81
C LEU A 299 80.54 91.85 25.48
N PRO A 300 80.86 90.54 25.33
CA PRO A 300 79.87 89.45 25.51
C PRO A 300 80.28 88.00 25.89
N GLN A 301 79.28 87.30 26.46
CA GLN A 301 78.76 85.93 26.21
C GLN A 301 79.73 84.83 25.70
N THR A 302 79.83 83.70 26.43
CA THR A 302 79.52 82.31 25.97
C THR A 302 80.01 81.21 26.93
N LYS A 303 79.19 80.14 27.01
CA LYS A 303 79.48 78.73 27.39
C LYS A 303 80.04 78.45 28.79
N HIS A 304 79.18 77.96 29.68
CA HIS A 304 79.62 77.12 30.81
C HIS A 304 79.38 75.65 30.46
N VAL A 305 80.43 74.86 30.65
CA VAL A 305 80.53 73.42 30.41
C VAL A 305 79.95 72.68 31.62
N ASP A 306 79.16 71.66 31.33
CA ASP A 306 78.47 70.77 32.26
C ASP A 306 79.40 69.62 32.68
N LEU A 307 79.55 69.34 33.99
CA LEU A 307 80.21 68.14 34.52
C LEU A 307 79.76 67.78 35.95
N SER A 308 79.40 66.49 36.09
CA SER A 308 79.31 65.57 37.26
C SER A 308 78.10 65.68 38.22
N GLU A 309 77.19 64.69 38.16
CA GLU A 309 77.06 63.47 39.03
C GLU A 309 76.03 63.74 40.16
N GLU A 310 74.99 62.95 40.45
CA GLU A 310 74.97 61.53 40.79
C GLU A 310 73.49 61.02 40.94
N ASN A 311 73.26 59.72 40.65
CA ASN A 311 72.21 58.78 41.14
C ASN A 311 70.70 59.01 40.76
N VAL A 312 69.85 58.03 40.38
CA VAL A 312 69.70 56.58 40.69
C VAL A 312 68.95 55.79 39.58
N ASP A 313 69.18 54.47 39.58
CA ASP A 313 68.68 53.33 38.77
C ASP A 313 67.18 53.23 38.38
N LYS A 314 66.91 52.64 37.19
CA LYS A 314 66.46 51.23 37.04
C LYS A 314 66.31 50.75 35.58
N ALA A 315 67.16 49.80 35.23
CA ALA A 315 66.96 48.56 34.46
C ALA A 315 66.12 48.56 33.16
N CYS A 316 66.81 48.35 32.02
CA CYS A 316 66.27 47.68 30.85
C CYS A 316 67.25 46.58 30.41
N LEU A 317 66.86 45.30 30.58
CA LEU A 317 67.55 44.16 30.00
C LEU A 317 66.78 43.68 28.76
N ARG A 318 67.49 43.57 27.62
CA ARG A 318 67.14 42.61 26.56
C ARG A 318 68.40 41.96 25.97
N VAL A 319 68.20 40.77 25.38
CA VAL A 319 69.02 39.97 24.43
C VAL A 319 69.84 38.85 25.11
N SER A 320 69.84 37.55 24.74
CA SER A 320 69.09 36.69 23.79
C SER A 320 69.49 35.20 24.01
N ARG A 321 68.71 34.22 23.51
CA ARG A 321 69.11 33.19 22.50
C ARG A 321 68.29 31.86 22.53
N ALA A 322 67.80 31.49 21.35
CA ALA A 322 67.49 30.18 20.72
C ALA A 322 68.42 28.99 21.09
N ILE A 323 68.22 27.68 20.83
CA ILE A 323 67.30 26.73 20.13
C ILE A 323 67.75 25.32 20.64
N ASP A 324 66.88 24.30 20.76
CA ASP A 324 67.10 22.93 20.19
C ASP A 324 65.96 21.92 20.49
N HIS A 325 65.95 20.85 19.67
CA HIS A 325 64.88 19.98 19.15
C HIS A 325 64.35 18.78 19.99
N VAL A 326 63.01 18.55 19.95
CA VAL A 326 62.12 17.35 19.67
C VAL A 326 62.42 15.89 20.24
N PRO A 327 61.51 14.88 20.14
CA PRO A 327 60.49 14.31 21.08
C PRO A 327 60.80 12.86 21.58
N PRO A 328 59.84 12.09 22.18
CA PRO A 328 59.14 11.05 21.38
C PRO A 328 57.71 10.64 21.83
N GLU A 329 56.99 9.98 20.90
CA GLU A 329 55.78 9.16 21.08
C GLU A 329 56.11 7.76 21.68
N ASN A 330 55.22 7.17 22.50
CA ASN A 330 54.70 5.81 22.27
C ASN A 330 53.55 5.37 23.22
N VAL A 331 52.81 4.40 22.71
CA VAL A 331 51.49 3.81 23.03
C VAL A 331 51.51 2.80 24.21
N VAL A 332 50.30 2.38 24.67
CA VAL A 332 49.91 1.22 25.53
C VAL A 332 49.68 1.63 27.01
N ASP A 333 48.55 1.43 27.70
CA ASP A 333 47.52 0.38 27.67
C ASP A 333 46.16 0.87 28.21
N LEU A 334 45.06 0.32 27.67
CA LEU A 334 43.71 0.38 28.24
C LEU A 334 43.57 -0.75 29.26
N ALA A 335 43.38 -0.42 30.54
CA ALA A 335 42.93 -1.38 31.54
C ALA A 335 41.74 -0.82 32.31
N VAL A 336 40.62 -1.53 32.14
CA VAL A 336 39.38 -1.46 32.90
C VAL A 336 39.67 -1.69 34.40
N ASP A 337 39.17 -0.82 35.27
CA ASP A 337 38.53 -1.31 36.49
C ASP A 337 37.33 -0.45 36.89
N GLN A 338 36.23 -1.15 37.15
CA GLN A 338 34.94 -0.63 37.52
C GLN A 338 34.92 -0.42 39.03
N THR A 339 34.37 0.69 39.52
CA THR A 339 33.71 0.69 40.83
C THR A 339 32.70 1.84 40.95
N ASN A 340 31.42 1.44 40.88
CA ASN A 340 30.25 2.01 41.54
C ASN A 340 30.32 3.44 42.11
N HIS A 341 29.59 4.36 41.48
CA HIS A 341 28.84 5.38 42.23
C HIS A 341 27.40 5.48 41.71
N GLN A 342 26.49 5.26 42.65
CA GLN A 342 25.03 5.22 42.55
C GLN A 342 24.45 6.65 42.44
N PRO A 343 23.28 6.86 41.81
CA PRO A 343 22.72 8.20 41.60
C PRO A 343 22.01 8.72 42.85
N ILE A 344 22.43 9.90 43.32
CA ILE A 344 21.66 10.78 44.22
C ILE A 344 20.83 11.67 43.27
N GLY A 345 19.50 11.77 43.35
CA GLY A 345 18.66 11.82 44.52
C GLY A 345 17.92 13.16 44.43
N ASN A 346 16.62 13.09 44.15
CA ASN A 346 15.73 14.20 43.84
C ASN A 346 15.81 15.34 44.87
N GLY A 347 16.16 16.54 44.40
CA GLY A 347 16.14 17.78 45.17
C GLY A 347 15.17 18.77 44.53
N GLU A 348 13.96 18.76 45.07
CA GLU A 348 12.85 19.70 44.94
C GLU A 348 13.29 21.17 44.92
N TRP A 349 13.07 21.86 43.78
CA TRP A 349 13.01 23.32 43.69
C TRP A 349 11.59 23.72 43.31
N SER A 350 10.75 23.80 44.33
CA SER A 350 9.44 24.46 44.28
C SER A 350 9.63 25.96 44.50
N ASP A 351 8.74 26.76 43.88
CA ASP A 351 8.56 28.22 44.02
C ASP A 351 9.56 29.16 43.32
N ILE A 352 9.34 29.37 42.02
CA ILE A 352 9.34 30.74 41.45
C ILE A 352 8.10 30.88 40.55
N GLN A 353 7.17 31.74 40.96
CA GLN A 353 6.03 32.16 40.15
C GLN A 353 6.48 33.09 39.01
N PRO A 354 6.07 32.86 37.75
CA PRO A 354 6.19 33.87 36.71
C PRO A 354 4.99 34.84 36.77
N THR A 355 5.28 36.09 37.12
CA THR A 355 4.35 37.22 36.96
C THR A 355 4.08 37.46 35.46
N GLU A 356 2.86 37.14 35.09
CA GLU A 356 2.01 37.75 34.06
C GLU A 356 2.65 38.84 33.17
N SER A 357 2.95 38.51 31.92
CA SER A 357 2.87 39.45 30.82
C SER A 357 2.25 38.77 29.59
N ARG A 358 1.28 39.48 29.03
CA ARG A 358 0.15 39.05 28.21
C ARG A 358 0.40 39.46 26.76
N ILE A 359 0.20 38.55 25.79
CA ILE A 359 -0.26 38.72 24.38
C ILE A 359 -0.30 37.28 23.80
N ALA A 360 -1.43 36.58 23.74
CA ALA A 360 -2.53 36.67 22.76
C ALA A 360 -2.11 36.27 21.33
N ASP A 361 -2.34 35.02 20.91
CA ASP A 361 -3.50 34.58 20.09
C ASP A 361 -3.20 33.21 19.44
N VAL A 362 -3.69 32.12 20.04
CA VAL A 362 -3.94 30.87 19.30
C VAL A 362 -5.31 30.38 19.75
N ARG A 363 -6.34 30.68 18.97
CA ARG A 363 -7.64 30.02 19.09
C ARG A 363 -7.48 28.59 18.61
N GLU A 364 -7.63 27.66 19.53
CA GLU A 364 -8.11 26.32 19.26
C GLU A 364 -9.58 26.41 18.85
N VAL A 365 -9.96 25.80 17.71
CA VAL A 365 -11.36 25.51 17.40
C VAL A 365 -11.45 24.07 16.91
N ALA A 366 -12.28 23.32 17.63
CA ALA A 366 -12.60 21.92 17.45
C ALA A 366 -13.45 21.63 16.20
N SER A 367 -13.45 20.35 15.82
CA SER A 367 -14.25 19.74 14.76
C SER A 367 -15.74 19.68 15.13
N GLU A 368 -16.63 20.31 14.36
CA GLU A 368 -18.03 19.89 14.24
C GLU A 368 -18.63 20.20 12.84
N THR A 369 -19.70 19.47 12.55
CA THR A 369 -20.28 19.08 11.27
C THR A 369 -21.37 20.03 10.77
N GLU A 370 -21.58 20.07 9.44
CA GLU A 370 -22.79 20.48 8.68
C GLU A 370 -23.37 21.90 8.82
N ARG A 371 -23.46 22.63 7.69
CA ARG A 371 -24.70 22.87 6.91
C ARG A 371 -24.65 24.15 6.05
N SER A 372 -24.84 23.96 4.74
CA SER A 372 -25.62 24.79 3.79
C SER A 372 -25.20 26.23 3.39
N SER A 373 -25.34 26.43 2.06
CA SER A 373 -25.62 27.66 1.30
C SER A 373 -24.44 28.50 0.80
N LEU A 374 -24.22 28.48 -0.53
CA LEU A 374 -24.49 29.62 -1.42
C LEU A 374 -24.47 29.16 -2.90
N ASP A 375 -25.44 29.70 -3.64
CA ASP A 375 -25.92 29.31 -4.97
C ASP A 375 -25.18 29.97 -6.17
N ILE A 376 -24.92 29.16 -7.22
CA ILE A 376 -25.23 29.34 -8.67
C ILE A 376 -24.41 30.41 -9.50
N PRO A 377 -23.94 30.11 -10.76
CA PRO A 377 -24.70 29.38 -11.77
C PRO A 377 -24.12 28.18 -12.50
N VAL A 378 -25.09 27.32 -12.75
CA VAL A 378 -25.20 26.21 -13.66
C VAL A 378 -25.18 26.70 -15.11
N VAL A 379 -24.27 26.16 -15.94
CA VAL A 379 -24.45 26.10 -17.40
C VAL A 379 -24.96 24.70 -17.72
N VAL A 380 -26.28 24.59 -17.82
CA VAL A 380 -26.97 23.45 -18.45
C VAL A 380 -27.00 23.74 -19.95
N THR A 381 -26.27 22.94 -20.72
CA THR A 381 -26.65 22.66 -22.11
C THR A 381 -27.44 21.36 -22.11
N LEU A 382 -28.77 21.45 -22.10
CA LEU A 382 -29.66 20.36 -22.48
C LEU A 382 -30.03 20.53 -23.97
N PRO A 383 -30.32 19.45 -24.70
CA PRO A 383 -30.51 19.46 -26.14
C PRO A 383 -31.94 19.89 -26.49
N SER A 384 -32.04 20.82 -27.43
CA SER A 384 -33.32 21.17 -28.05
C SER A 384 -33.67 20.12 -29.10
N ASN A 385 -34.73 19.36 -28.83
CA ASN A 385 -35.47 18.65 -29.86
C ASN A 385 -36.75 19.45 -30.14
N THR A 386 -36.92 19.95 -31.36
CA THR A 386 -38.23 20.31 -31.91
C THR A 386 -38.21 20.05 -33.42
N HIS A 387 -39.17 19.22 -33.83
CA HIS A 387 -39.51 18.83 -35.19
C HIS A 387 -40.03 19.98 -36.06
N GLN A 388 -40.09 19.70 -37.38
CA GLN A 388 -40.67 20.41 -38.53
C GLN A 388 -39.62 21.12 -39.40
N ASP A 389 -39.54 20.96 -40.73
CA ASP A 389 -40.33 20.22 -41.73
C ASP A 389 -39.52 20.20 -43.05
N GLN A 390 -39.93 19.36 -44.00
CA GLN A 390 -39.59 19.30 -45.44
C GLN A 390 -38.30 18.57 -45.90
N GLY A 391 -38.49 17.56 -46.76
CA GLY A 391 -37.52 17.29 -47.83
C GLY A 391 -37.27 15.87 -48.37
N HIS A 392 -38.31 15.07 -48.62
CA HIS A 392 -38.46 14.11 -49.76
C HIS A 392 -37.35 13.14 -50.25
N ASN A 393 -37.83 11.90 -50.49
CA ASN A 393 -37.47 10.86 -51.48
C ASN A 393 -36.49 9.75 -51.04
N SER A 394 -36.93 8.54 -50.68
CA SER A 394 -37.59 7.46 -51.46
C SER A 394 -36.63 6.70 -52.40
N HIS A 395 -36.29 5.44 -52.07
CA HIS A 395 -36.93 4.26 -52.67
C HIS A 395 -36.16 2.97 -52.36
N GLN A 396 -36.91 1.99 -51.85
CA GLN A 396 -36.72 0.56 -52.09
C GLN A 396 -37.74 0.13 -53.17
N PRO A 397 -37.57 -1.04 -53.82
CA PRO A 397 -37.76 -2.35 -53.17
C PRO A 397 -36.52 -3.26 -53.17
#